data_AF-A0A1Z7ZSK6-F1
#
_entry.id   AF-A0A1Z7ZSK6-F1
#
_cell.length_a   1.000
_cell.length_b   1.000
_cell.length_c   1.000
_cell.angle_alpha   90.00
_cell.angle_beta   90.00
_cell.angle_gamma   90.00
#
_symmetry.space_group_name_H-M   'P 1'
#
loop_
_entity.id
_entity.type
_entity.pdbx_description
1 polymer ?
#
loop_
_entity_poly.entity_id
_entity_poly.type
_entity_poly.pdbx_seq_one_letter_code
_entity_poly.pdbx_strand_id
1 'polypeptide(L)'
;MKKNELKDKPTEKLKAELNGIKIIAGALIGVLTLLFVVNLYGLIWKDNNGAFICGLVVAFSLCAILPLQFGNIKKIKTELKLRENLGRKF
;
A
#
# COMPACT_ATOMS: atom_id res chain seq x y z
N MET A 1 -13.11 2.11 -3.21
CA MET A 1 -14.05 1.69 -2.15
C MET A 1 -15.16 2.73 -1.99
N LYS A 2 -16.42 2.32 -2.09
CA LYS A 2 -17.59 3.22 -1.89
C LYS A 2 -17.84 3.41 -0.39
N LYS A 3 -18.26 4.61 0.04
CA LYS A 3 -18.50 4.96 1.45
C LYS A 3 -19.57 4.08 2.14
N ASN A 4 -20.51 3.52 1.37
CA ASN A 4 -21.60 2.73 1.93
C ASN A 4 -21.13 1.32 2.34
N GLU A 5 -20.22 0.70 1.58
CA GLU A 5 -19.71 -0.65 1.86
C GLU A 5 -18.87 -0.76 3.14
N LEU A 6 -18.29 0.36 3.59
CA LEU A 6 -17.56 0.43 4.85
C LEU A 6 -18.50 0.59 6.05
N LYS A 7 -19.69 1.17 5.85
CA LYS A 7 -20.70 1.38 6.88
C LYS A 7 -21.38 0.08 7.29
N ASP A 8 -21.57 -0.83 6.36
CA ASP A 8 -22.23 -2.11 6.58
C ASP A 8 -21.31 -3.17 7.23
N LYS A 9 -19.99 -2.93 7.30
CA LYS A 9 -19.03 -3.87 7.89
C LYS A 9 -18.83 -3.66 9.40
N PRO A 10 -18.69 -4.74 10.17
CA PRO A 10 -18.37 -4.66 11.59
C PRO A 10 -16.95 -4.12 11.82
N THR A 11 -16.78 -3.39 12.92
CA THR A 11 -15.55 -2.67 13.31
C THR A 11 -14.31 -3.57 13.30
N GLU A 12 -14.45 -4.83 13.75
CA GLU A 12 -13.36 -5.80 13.77
C GLU A 12 -12.88 -6.20 12.36
N LYS A 13 -13.81 -6.41 11.42
CA LYS A 13 -13.47 -6.69 10.01
C LYS A 13 -12.78 -5.50 9.36
N LEU A 14 -13.21 -4.27 9.64
CA LEU A 14 -12.54 -3.06 9.16
C LEU A 14 -11.10 -2.94 9.69
N LYS A 15 -10.88 -3.31 10.96
CA LYS A 15 -9.56 -3.27 11.60
C LYS A 15 -8.62 -4.34 11.02
N ALA A 16 -9.15 -5.55 10.77
CA ALA A 16 -8.44 -6.63 10.10
C ALA A 16 -8.04 -6.24 8.66
N GLU A 17 -8.96 -5.66 7.89
CA GLU A 17 -8.68 -5.15 6.53
C GLU A 17 -7.61 -4.05 6.55
N LEU A 18 -7.65 -3.14 7.54
CA LEU A 18 -6.65 -2.09 7.68
C LEU A 18 -5.25 -2.64 8.00
N ASN A 19 -5.15 -3.67 8.84
CA ASN A 19 -3.89 -4.37 9.10
C ASN A 19 -3.41 -5.16 7.89
N GLY A 20 -4.32 -5.83 7.16
CA GLY A 20 -4.00 -6.51 5.91
C GLY A 20 -3.39 -5.57 4.88
N ILE A 21 -4.02 -4.40 4.64
CA ILE A 21 -3.50 -3.40 3.71
C ILE A 21 -2.13 -2.86 4.17
N LYS A 22 -1.91 -2.67 5.48
CA LYS A 22 -0.59 -2.27 6.01
C LYS A 22 0.48 -3.33 5.78
N ILE A 23 0.18 -4.60 6.02
CA ILE A 23 1.11 -5.72 5.80
C ILE A 23 1.46 -5.81 4.32
N ILE A 24 0.45 -5.77 3.44
CA ILE A 24 0.65 -5.81 1.99
C ILE A 24 1.48 -4.60 1.53
N ALA A 25 1.20 -3.41 2.05
CA ALA A 25 2.00 -2.22 1.74
C ALA A 25 3.46 -2.38 2.21
N GLY A 26 3.68 -2.94 3.40
CA GLY A 26 5.02 -3.24 3.91
C GLY A 26 5.77 -4.26 3.05
N ALA A 27 5.10 -5.35 2.67
CA ALA A 27 5.66 -6.36 1.76
C ALA A 27 5.97 -5.78 0.38
N LEU A 28 5.09 -4.94 -0.16
CA LEU A 28 5.28 -4.26 -1.44
C LEU A 28 6.51 -3.34 -1.41
N ILE A 29 6.70 -2.58 -0.33
CA ILE A 29 7.91 -1.77 -0.12
C ILE A 29 9.15 -2.66 -0.09
N GLY A 30 9.12 -3.76 0.66
CA GLY A 30 10.25 -4.69 0.75
C GLY A 30 10.65 -5.26 -0.62
N VAL A 31 9.67 -5.71 -1.41
CA VAL A 31 9.91 -6.21 -2.77
C VAL A 31 10.41 -5.10 -3.70
N LEU A 32 9.85 -3.88 -3.61
CA LEU A 32 10.32 -2.73 -4.37
C LEU A 32 11.77 -2.40 -4.05
N THR A 33 12.16 -2.37 -2.78
CA THR A 33 13.55 -2.13 -2.35
C THR A 33 14.48 -3.19 -2.91
N LEU A 34 14.13 -4.47 -2.79
CA LEU A 34 14.92 -5.56 -3.33
C LEU A 34 15.08 -5.44 -4.85
N LEU A 35 13.98 -5.16 -5.56
CA LEU A 35 13.98 -4.95 -7.01
C LEU A 35 14.86 -3.76 -7.40
N PHE A 36 14.87 -2.69 -6.62
CA PHE A 36 15.71 -1.52 -6.85
C PHE A 36 17.19 -1.85 -6.70
N VAL A 37 17.57 -2.56 -5.63
CA VAL A 37 18.96 -2.97 -5.36
C VAL A 37 19.47 -3.89 -6.47
N VAL A 38 18.67 -4.88 -6.88
CA VAL A 38 19.05 -5.82 -7.95
C VAL A 38 19.20 -5.10 -9.29
N ASN A 39 18.29 -4.18 -9.63
CA ASN A 39 18.40 -3.42 -10.87
C ASN A 39 19.58 -2.44 -10.86
N LEU A 40 19.84 -1.75 -9.76
CA LEU A 40 21.02 -0.89 -9.61
C LEU A 40 22.33 -1.69 -9.73
N TYR A 41 22.41 -2.84 -9.05
CA TYR A 41 23.58 -3.71 -9.13
C TYR A 41 23.80 -4.21 -10.57
N GLY A 42 22.72 -4.65 -11.23
CA GLY A 42 22.75 -5.08 -12.61
C GLY A 42 23.15 -3.97 -13.59
N LEU A 43 22.66 -2.75 -13.39
CA LEU A 43 22.98 -1.59 -14.21
C LEU A 43 24.45 -1.17 -14.09
N ILE A 44 25.02 -1.24 -12.87
CA ILE A 44 26.40 -0.82 -12.61
C ILE A 44 27.40 -1.88 -13.09
N TRP A 45 27.09 -3.17 -12.90
CA TRP A 45 28.06 -4.25 -13.10
C TRP A 45 27.89 -5.01 -14.43
N LYS A 46 26.75 -4.87 -15.12
CA LYS A 46 26.41 -5.69 -16.29
C LYS A 46 26.06 -4.79 -17.48
N ASP A 47 26.75 -4.99 -18.60
CA ASP A 47 26.63 -4.19 -19.82
C ASP A 47 25.23 -4.22 -20.48
N ASN A 48 24.35 -5.12 -20.04
CA ASN A 48 23.01 -5.29 -20.59
C ASN A 48 22.02 -4.28 -19.97
N ASN A 49 22.28 -3.00 -20.21
CA ASN A 49 21.60 -1.84 -19.59
C ASN A 49 20.10 -1.80 -19.87
N GLY A 50 19.64 -2.28 -21.04
CA GLY A 50 18.23 -2.20 -21.43
C GLY A 50 17.27 -2.94 -20.51
N ALA A 51 17.63 -4.15 -20.07
CA ALA A 51 16.78 -4.95 -19.19
C ALA A 51 16.62 -4.34 -17.79
N PHE A 52 17.70 -3.78 -17.24
CA PHE A 52 17.70 -3.15 -15.92
C PHE A 52 17.01 -1.78 -15.92
N ILE A 53 17.12 -1.01 -17.00
CA ILE A 53 16.35 0.23 -17.20
C ILE A 53 14.85 -0.07 -17.25
N CYS A 54 14.43 -1.10 -18.01
CA CYS A 54 13.03 -1.57 -17.99
C CYS A 54 12.59 -1.98 -16.59
N GLY A 55 13.42 -2.70 -15.84
CA GLY A 55 13.15 -3.09 -14.45
C GLY A 55 12.94 -1.89 -13.52
N LEU A 56 13.73 -0.82 -13.67
CA LEU A 56 13.55 0.42 -12.91
C LEU A 56 12.24 1.13 -13.28
N VAL A 57 11.89 1.22 -14.56
CA VAL A 57 10.61 1.82 -15.00
C VAL A 57 9.41 1.09 -14.40
N VAL A 58 9.48 -0.25 -14.35
CA VAL A 58 8.47 -1.08 -13.68
C VAL A 58 8.43 -0.80 -12.17
N ALA A 59 9.58 -0.68 -11.50
CA ALA A 59 9.61 -0.32 -10.08
C ALA A 59 8.96 1.04 -9.81
N PHE A 60 9.21 2.05 -10.66
CA PHE A 60 8.59 3.37 -10.55
C PHE A 60 7.08 3.35 -10.81
N SER A 61 6.60 2.54 -11.75
CA SER A 61 5.15 2.43 -11.98
C SER A 61 4.43 1.75 -10.80
N LEU A 62 5.06 0.76 -10.16
CA LEU A 62 4.54 0.15 -8.93
C LEU A 62 4.51 1.12 -7.74
N CYS A 63 5.43 2.08 -7.67
CA CYS A 63 5.38 3.13 -6.64
C CYS A 63 4.10 3.97 -6.69
N ALA A 64 3.45 4.12 -7.86
CA ALA A 64 2.18 4.84 -7.98
C ALA A 64 1.00 4.12 -7.30
N ILE A 65 1.15 2.83 -6.97
CA ILE A 65 0.15 2.03 -6.26
C ILE A 65 0.15 2.33 -4.75
N LEU A 66 1.28 2.79 -4.19
CA LEU A 66 1.39 3.13 -2.76
C LEU A 66 0.43 4.26 -2.33
N PRO A 67 0.35 5.41 -3.03
CA PRO A 67 -0.63 6.47 -2.73
C PRO A 67 -2.08 5.98 -2.70
N LEU A 68 -2.45 5.07 -3.61
CA LEU A 68 -3.79 4.49 -3.66
C LEU A 68 -4.10 3.66 -2.41
N GLN A 69 -3.13 2.89 -1.93
CA GLN A 69 -3.25 2.13 -0.68
C GLN A 69 -3.40 3.06 0.55
N PHE A 70 -2.61 4.15 0.60
CA PHE A 70 -2.72 5.15 1.67
C PHE A 70 -4.06 5.88 1.69
N GLY A 71 -4.64 6.16 0.52
CA GLY A 71 -5.97 6.78 0.40
C GLY A 71 -7.08 5.90 1.01
N ASN A 72 -7.01 4.59 0.79
CA ASN A 72 -7.96 3.63 1.37
C ASN A 72 -7.78 3.49 2.90
N ILE A 73 -6.53 3.45 3.39
CA ILE A 73 -6.23 3.43 4.83
C ILE A 73 -6.82 4.67 5.53
N LYS A 74 -6.65 5.87 4.96
CA LYS A 74 -7.21 7.10 5.52
C LYS A 74 -8.73 7.04 5.64
N LYS A 75 -9.41 6.55 4.60
CA LYS A 75 -10.88 6.42 4.60
C LYS A 75 -11.37 5.47 5.70
N ILE A 76 -10.78 4.27 5.80
CA ILE A 76 -11.12 3.28 6.83
C ILE A 76 -10.83 3.82 8.24
N LYS A 77 -9.69 4.52 8.43
CA LYS A 77 -9.30 5.08 9.72
C LYS A 77 -10.21 6.24 10.16
N THR A 78 -10.64 7.09 9.23
CA THR A 78 -11.63 8.15 9.49
C THR A 78 -12.97 7.56 9.92
N GLU A 79 -13.40 6.48 9.26
CA GLU A 79 -14.66 5.82 9.59
C GLU A 79 -14.62 5.10 10.95
N LEU A 80 -13.52 4.41 11.26
CA LEU A 80 -13.27 3.84 12.58
C LEU A 80 -13.31 4.89 13.70
N LYS A 81 -12.65 6.05 13.50
CA LYS A 81 -12.69 7.17 14.45
C LYS A 81 -14.09 7.75 14.63
N LEU A 82 -14.87 7.84 13.56
CA LEU A 82 -16.26 8.31 13.61
C LEU A 82 -17.11 7.41 14.50
N ARG A 83 -16.98 6.08 14.35
CA ARG A 83 -17.68 5.09 15.17
C ARG A 83 -17.25 5.15 16.64
N GLU A 84 -15.96 5.30 16.90
CA GLU A 84 -15.42 5.43 18.25
C GLU A 84 -15.94 6.69 18.97
N ASN A 85 -15.97 7.84 18.29
CA ASN A 85 -16.51 9.08 18.84
C ASN A 85 -18.03 9.06 19.03
N LEU A 86 -18.78 8.34 18.18
CA LEU A 86 -20.22 8.16 18.35
C LEU A 86 -20.56 7.27 19.55
N GLY A 87 -19.79 6.19 19.77
CA GLY A 87 -19.96 5.31 20.93
C GLY A 87 -19.53 5.95 22.25
N ARG A 88 -18.69 7.00 22.22
CA ARG A 88 -18.25 7.76 23.41
C ARG A 88 -19.20 8.90 23.81
N LYS A 89 -20.28 9.12 23.05
CA LYS A 89 -21.25 10.23 23.24
C LYS A 89 -22.52 9.81 23.99
N PHE A 90 -22.56 8.58 24.48
CA PHE A 90 -23.58 7.99 25.35
C PHE A 90 -22.87 7.33 26.54
#